data_AF-A0AAD7U5Y5-F1
#
_entry.id   AF-A0AAD7U5Y5-F1
#
_cell.length_a   1.000
_cell.length_b   1.000
_cell.length_c   1.000
_cell.angle_alpha   90.00
_cell.angle_beta   90.00
_cell.angle_gamma   90.00
#
_symmetry.space_group_name_H-M   'P 1'
#
loop_
_entity.id
_entity.type
_entity.pdbx_description
1 polymer ?
#
loop_
_entity_poly.entity_id
_entity_poly.type
_entity_poly.pdbx_seq_one_letter_code
_entity_poly.pdbx_strand_id
1 'polypeptide(L)'
;MIHHYEFVLLAVSALALPFARSGGVPDVDSSHTYPKRSNDDAALLEWGSSAIIHNADGVVARFGPSATHPEFELGVEAELVTASPRQGCEPLMNARSVATQIVVMYRGQCDFGTKALNAAKAGAAAMIVVNSDRRSPDRAFAMTMRAKGEVSLEDERRRSQAADDAALEKDRETYDAIASLPSVMVSYAAGQQLREHSPRRMRLFAGGGRPFIESVTDAAPVLYLVHNAITESEMAAAKRKLAPFLKPTAVDPTVERAHRVLGFLRGAELSQFYERISSIVGYPVDHLGDLALERRTGASHAPPFSVRDERRLSRFNAETGDDSRPQTVMTIYVYLDDGDGGLYFPRARPAPTRVQPKKGLAAIWYTSLENGRLDQTAAHGDGPIPKGQTLWLLHLRVYNTPRPAARRFVLPVLLAPVSGAPSKTLVYATRRFFTRSFGPDNAADAAIDAALLLLAIAILAPFALLAFFAFKAYERAKQPPKRRPPPPAPTPADKKKAAIGKKA
;
A
#
# COMPACT_ATOMS: atom_id res chain seq x y z
N MET A 1 79.36 41.39 14.15
CA MET A 1 79.06 40.68 15.42
C MET A 1 77.83 39.82 15.15
N ILE A 2 77.91 38.62 14.58
CA ILE A 2 78.50 37.36 15.07
C ILE A 2 77.80 36.79 16.33
N HIS A 3 77.23 35.59 16.14
CA HIS A 3 76.80 34.52 17.08
C HIS A 3 75.45 34.65 17.80
N HIS A 4 74.61 33.60 17.98
CA HIS A 4 74.51 32.23 17.46
C HIS A 4 73.22 31.58 18.04
N TYR A 5 72.58 30.67 17.27
CA TYR A 5 71.90 29.39 17.63
C TYR A 5 70.88 29.31 18.81
N GLU A 6 69.86 28.44 18.88
CA GLU A 6 69.43 27.23 18.16
C GLU A 6 67.95 26.89 18.48
N PHE A 7 67.30 26.16 17.56
CA PHE A 7 66.28 25.09 17.73
C PHE A 7 65.33 25.05 18.94
N VAL A 8 64.01 25.15 18.66
CA VAL A 8 63.00 24.17 19.13
C VAL A 8 61.96 23.93 18.02
N LEU A 9 62.05 22.76 17.38
CA LEU A 9 60.97 22.12 16.62
C LEU A 9 59.88 21.69 17.61
N LEU A 10 58.64 22.17 17.46
CA LEU A 10 57.49 21.60 18.16
C LEU A 10 56.27 21.55 17.23
N ALA A 11 56.03 20.33 16.75
CA ALA A 11 54.76 19.68 16.43
C ALA A 11 53.66 20.52 15.75
N VAL A 12 53.55 20.36 14.43
CA VAL A 12 52.29 20.46 13.70
C VAL A 12 51.39 19.31 14.16
N SER A 13 50.61 19.55 15.22
CA SER A 13 49.52 18.65 15.60
C SER A 13 48.37 18.86 14.62
N ALA A 14 48.21 17.88 13.73
CA ALA A 14 47.05 17.72 12.87
C ALA A 14 45.76 17.84 13.71
N LEU A 15 45.01 18.91 13.51
CA LEU A 15 43.60 19.00 13.86
C LEU A 15 42.84 18.00 12.98
N ALA A 16 42.91 16.73 13.37
CA ALA A 16 41.97 15.71 12.95
C ALA A 16 40.59 16.17 13.42
N LEU A 17 39.83 16.77 12.50
CA LEU A 17 38.39 16.93 12.64
C LEU A 17 37.83 15.59 13.11
N PRO A 18 37.04 15.53 14.19
CA PRO A 18 36.45 14.30 14.62
C PRO A 18 35.57 13.80 13.48
N PHE A 19 35.94 12.65 12.91
CA PHE A 19 35.03 11.84 12.12
C PHE A 19 33.72 11.80 12.90
N ALA A 20 32.66 12.34 12.31
CA ALA A 20 31.33 12.22 12.86
C ALA A 20 31.08 10.74 13.11
N ARG A 21 31.02 10.36 14.40
CA ARG A 21 30.56 9.04 14.82
C ARG A 21 29.23 8.81 14.14
N SER A 22 29.19 7.91 13.15
CA SER A 22 27.95 7.28 12.72
C SER A 22 27.30 6.76 13.99
N GLY A 23 26.18 7.36 14.40
CA GLY A 23 25.44 6.92 15.57
C GLY A 23 25.20 5.42 15.44
N GLY A 24 25.72 4.64 16.40
CA GLY A 24 25.56 3.20 16.42
C GLY A 24 24.08 2.86 16.29
N VAL A 25 23.79 1.95 15.36
CA VAL A 25 22.45 1.37 15.21
C VAL A 25 22.13 0.66 16.54
N PRO A 26 21.01 0.97 17.21
CA PRO A 26 20.60 0.23 18.40
C PRO A 26 20.48 -1.27 18.09
N ASP A 27 20.74 -2.08 19.12
CA ASP A 27 20.83 -3.54 19.07
C ASP A 27 19.67 -4.19 18.29
N VAL A 28 20.03 -4.77 17.15
CA VAL A 28 19.12 -5.34 16.13
C VAL A 28 18.36 -6.54 16.69
N ASP A 29 18.98 -7.28 17.60
CA ASP A 29 18.43 -8.54 18.12
C ASP A 29 17.23 -8.34 19.04
N SER A 30 17.04 -7.12 19.55
CA SER A 30 15.88 -6.72 20.36
C SER A 30 14.66 -6.26 19.54
N SER A 31 14.74 -6.28 18.20
CA SER A 31 13.71 -5.69 17.35
C SER A 31 12.51 -6.62 17.11
N HIS A 32 11.30 -6.04 17.08
CA HIS A 32 10.12 -6.78 16.66
C HIS A 32 10.14 -7.01 15.15
N THR A 33 10.00 -8.27 14.75
CA THR A 33 9.98 -8.66 13.33
C THR A 33 8.55 -8.85 12.83
N TYR A 34 8.31 -8.34 11.63
CA TYR A 34 7.06 -8.42 10.88
C TYR A 34 7.32 -8.86 9.44
N PRO A 35 6.32 -9.37 8.68
CA PRO A 35 4.94 -9.58 9.10
C PRO A 35 4.80 -10.73 10.11
N LYS A 36 3.81 -10.63 11.00
CA LYS A 36 3.37 -11.70 11.92
C LYS A 36 2.15 -12.44 11.38
N ARG A 37 1.42 -11.82 10.46
CA ARG A 37 0.30 -12.42 9.74
C ARG A 37 0.76 -13.00 8.41
N SER A 38 0.04 -14.02 7.96
CA SER A 38 0.16 -14.62 6.64
C SER A 38 -1.17 -14.52 5.89
N ASN A 39 -1.16 -14.82 4.59
CA ASN A 39 -2.38 -14.87 3.78
C ASN A 39 -3.39 -15.92 4.29
N ASP A 40 -2.88 -17.00 4.89
CA ASP A 40 -3.70 -18.07 5.46
C ASP A 40 -4.39 -17.64 6.77
N ASP A 41 -3.99 -16.50 7.35
CA ASP A 41 -4.63 -15.91 8.52
C ASP A 41 -5.72 -14.91 8.14
N ALA A 42 -5.97 -14.63 6.85
CA ALA A 42 -6.93 -13.63 6.42
C ALA A 42 -8.38 -14.16 6.44
N ALA A 43 -9.29 -13.40 7.04
CA ALA A 43 -10.73 -13.65 6.97
C ALA A 43 -11.47 -12.36 6.58
N LEU A 44 -12.64 -12.52 5.95
CA LEU A 44 -13.53 -11.42 5.60
C LEU A 44 -14.90 -11.66 6.22
N LEU A 45 -15.40 -10.62 6.87
CA LEU A 45 -16.76 -10.56 7.38
C LEU A 45 -17.57 -9.63 6.48
N GLU A 46 -18.71 -10.09 5.97
CA GLU A 46 -19.62 -9.27 5.17
C GLU A 46 -21.03 -9.29 5.79
N TRP A 47 -21.67 -8.11 5.84
CA TRP A 47 -23.05 -7.97 6.31
C TRP A 47 -23.75 -6.82 5.61
N GLY A 48 -25.08 -6.80 5.70
CA GLY A 48 -25.90 -5.74 5.11
C GLY A 48 -27.03 -6.30 4.25
N SER A 49 -27.60 -5.44 3.42
CA SER A 49 -28.69 -5.78 2.49
C SER A 49 -28.17 -5.74 1.06
N SER A 50 -28.93 -6.29 0.11
CA SER A 50 -28.53 -6.35 -1.32
C SER A 50 -28.14 -5.00 -1.95
N ALA A 51 -28.48 -3.87 -1.31
CA ALA A 51 -28.12 -2.53 -1.75
C ALA A 51 -26.86 -1.94 -1.09
N ILE A 52 -26.52 -2.36 0.14
CA ILE A 52 -25.37 -1.84 0.90
C ILE A 52 -24.71 -3.01 1.62
N ILE A 53 -23.49 -3.33 1.18
CA ILE A 53 -22.64 -4.35 1.79
C ILE A 53 -21.57 -3.64 2.61
N HIS A 54 -21.57 -3.91 3.91
CA HIS A 54 -20.48 -3.56 4.80
C HIS A 54 -19.54 -4.75 4.94
N ASN A 55 -18.27 -4.47 5.20
CA ASN A 55 -17.29 -5.52 5.46
C ASN A 55 -16.29 -5.12 6.56
N ALA A 56 -15.63 -6.13 7.11
CA ALA A 56 -14.55 -5.97 8.05
C ALA A 56 -13.52 -7.10 7.91
N ASP A 57 -12.26 -6.77 8.15
CA ASP A 57 -11.18 -7.75 8.18
C ASP A 57 -11.19 -8.56 9.49
N GLY A 58 -10.99 -9.87 9.35
CA GLY A 58 -10.79 -10.80 10.44
C GLY A 58 -9.43 -11.50 10.35
N VAL A 59 -9.05 -12.14 11.45
CA VAL A 59 -7.87 -12.99 11.54
C VAL A 59 -8.28 -14.39 11.96
N VAL A 60 -8.03 -15.39 11.11
CA VAL A 60 -8.34 -16.79 11.41
C VAL A 60 -7.50 -17.27 12.59
N ALA A 61 -8.10 -18.08 13.46
CA ALA A 61 -7.39 -18.73 14.54
C ALA A 61 -6.43 -19.80 14.00
N ARG A 62 -5.34 -20.06 14.73
CA ARG A 62 -4.43 -21.19 14.43
C ARG A 62 -4.96 -22.53 14.97
N PHE A 63 -6.23 -22.58 15.32
CA PHE A 63 -6.95 -23.76 15.77
C PHE A 63 -8.31 -23.81 15.06
N GLY A 64 -8.88 -25.00 14.98
CA GLY A 64 -10.05 -25.22 14.13
C GLY A 64 -9.69 -25.23 12.65
N PRO A 65 -10.68 -25.06 11.76
CA PRO A 65 -10.46 -25.00 10.31
C PRO A 65 -9.61 -23.79 9.92
N SER A 66 -8.56 -24.02 9.11
CA SER A 66 -7.76 -22.94 8.52
C SER A 66 -8.55 -22.16 7.46
N ALA A 67 -8.03 -21.00 7.02
CA ALA A 67 -8.65 -20.24 5.94
C ALA A 67 -8.77 -21.04 4.63
N THR A 68 -7.93 -22.06 4.45
CA THR A 68 -7.90 -22.97 3.29
C THR A 68 -8.80 -24.18 3.44
N HIS A 69 -9.53 -24.32 4.55
CA HIS A 69 -10.46 -25.43 4.73
C HIS A 69 -11.72 -25.21 3.87
N PRO A 70 -12.27 -26.25 3.20
CA PRO A 70 -13.41 -26.08 2.27
C PRO A 70 -14.61 -25.38 2.88
N GLU A 71 -14.93 -25.63 4.15
CA GLU A 71 -16.04 -24.96 4.85
C GLU A 71 -15.81 -23.45 5.00
N PHE A 72 -14.57 -23.02 5.19
CA PHE A 72 -14.21 -21.61 5.30
C PHE A 72 -14.05 -20.94 3.92
N GLU A 73 -13.61 -21.70 2.92
CA GLU A 73 -13.55 -21.26 1.52
C GLU A 73 -14.95 -21.06 0.92
N LEU A 74 -15.90 -21.95 1.23
CA LEU A 74 -17.30 -21.84 0.82
C LEU A 74 -18.07 -20.77 1.64
N GLY A 75 -17.58 -20.49 2.85
CA GLY A 75 -18.08 -19.47 3.74
C GLY A 75 -19.19 -19.94 4.68
N VAL A 76 -19.23 -19.35 5.88
CA VAL A 76 -20.27 -19.58 6.89
C VAL A 76 -21.26 -18.41 6.84
N GLU A 77 -22.53 -18.69 6.56
CA GLU A 77 -23.62 -17.71 6.60
C GLU A 77 -24.61 -18.07 7.72
N ALA A 78 -24.70 -17.23 8.76
CA ALA A 78 -25.69 -17.41 9.83
C ALA A 78 -26.03 -16.08 10.52
N GLU A 79 -26.93 -16.12 11.50
CA GLU A 79 -27.22 -14.95 12.33
C GLU A 79 -26.09 -14.66 13.31
N LEU A 80 -25.95 -13.38 13.67
CA LEU A 80 -24.94 -12.93 14.61
C LEU A 80 -25.55 -12.87 16.02
N VAL A 81 -25.03 -13.69 16.94
CA VAL A 81 -25.56 -13.79 18.32
C VAL A 81 -24.47 -13.43 19.31
N THR A 82 -24.74 -12.48 20.21
CA THR A 82 -23.79 -12.16 21.28
C THR A 82 -23.83 -13.24 22.36
N ALA A 83 -22.67 -13.72 22.79
CA ALA A 83 -22.55 -14.68 23.88
C ALA A 83 -23.05 -14.12 25.22
N SER A 84 -23.61 -15.01 26.05
CA SER A 84 -23.94 -14.74 27.45
C SER A 84 -23.35 -15.85 28.32
N PRO A 85 -22.32 -15.58 29.16
CA PRO A 85 -21.64 -14.30 29.36
C PRO A 85 -20.88 -13.81 28.12
N ARG A 86 -20.76 -12.48 27.94
CA ARG A 86 -20.13 -11.86 26.75
C ARG A 86 -18.68 -12.28 26.49
N GLN A 87 -17.96 -12.69 27.54
CA GLN A 87 -16.58 -13.14 27.41
C GLN A 87 -16.48 -14.62 27.03
N GLY A 88 -17.54 -15.42 27.15
CA GLY A 88 -17.49 -16.87 26.87
C GLY A 88 -16.49 -17.65 27.73
N CYS A 89 -16.13 -17.12 28.90
CA CYS A 89 -15.23 -17.81 29.84
C CYS A 89 -15.94 -18.90 30.66
N GLU A 90 -17.26 -18.88 30.67
CA GLU A 90 -18.14 -19.85 31.30
C GLU A 90 -19.08 -20.44 30.22
N PRO A 91 -19.72 -21.59 30.48
CA PRO A 91 -20.72 -22.15 29.59
C PRO A 91 -21.78 -21.11 29.18
N LEU A 92 -22.16 -21.11 27.90
CA LEU A 92 -23.07 -20.10 27.38
C LEU A 92 -24.51 -20.35 27.88
N MET A 93 -25.04 -19.41 28.64
CA MET A 93 -26.43 -19.43 29.15
C MET A 93 -27.46 -19.34 28.02
N ASN A 94 -27.08 -18.77 26.87
CA ASN A 94 -27.92 -18.64 25.69
C ASN A 94 -27.58 -19.66 24.59
N ALA A 95 -27.12 -20.86 24.97
CA ALA A 95 -26.73 -21.92 24.02
C ALA A 95 -27.79 -22.19 22.94
N ARG A 96 -29.08 -22.20 23.30
CA ARG A 96 -30.19 -22.40 22.33
C ARG A 96 -30.23 -21.33 21.24
N SER A 97 -29.86 -20.09 21.56
CA SER A 97 -29.79 -19.00 20.57
C SER A 97 -28.50 -19.04 19.75
N VAL A 98 -27.45 -19.64 20.30
CA VAL A 98 -26.13 -19.77 19.65
C VAL A 98 -26.09 -20.96 18.68
N ALA A 99 -26.90 -22.00 18.91
CA ALA A 99 -26.95 -23.18 18.06
C ALA A 99 -27.14 -22.80 16.57
N THR A 100 -26.24 -23.29 15.73
CA THR A 100 -26.12 -23.02 14.29
C THR A 100 -25.93 -21.55 13.91
N GLN A 101 -25.57 -20.67 14.86
CA GLN A 101 -25.32 -19.24 14.63
C GLN A 101 -23.85 -18.87 14.77
N ILE A 102 -23.48 -17.68 14.29
CA ILE A 102 -22.16 -17.11 14.52
C ILE A 102 -22.18 -16.41 15.88
N VAL A 103 -21.41 -16.93 16.84
CA VAL A 103 -21.34 -16.35 18.19
C VAL A 103 -20.26 -15.28 18.29
N VAL A 104 -20.63 -14.10 18.79
CA VAL A 104 -19.70 -13.02 19.10
C VAL A 104 -19.36 -13.03 20.57
N MET A 105 -18.06 -13.12 20.85
CA MET A 105 -17.48 -13.04 22.19
C MET A 105 -16.49 -11.89 22.26
N TYR A 106 -16.26 -11.39 23.46
CA TYR A 106 -15.25 -10.37 23.72
C TYR A 106 -14.01 -11.00 24.34
N ARG A 107 -12.84 -10.50 23.96
CA ARG A 107 -11.58 -10.85 24.63
C ARG A 107 -11.70 -10.51 26.11
N GLY A 108 -11.26 -11.44 26.96
CA GLY A 108 -11.43 -11.41 28.41
C GLY A 108 -10.25 -12.08 29.11
N GLN A 109 -10.48 -12.59 30.32
CA GLN A 109 -9.41 -13.15 31.16
C GLN A 109 -9.08 -14.62 30.86
N CYS A 110 -10.02 -15.37 30.26
CA CYS A 110 -9.79 -16.75 29.84
C CYS A 110 -9.05 -16.86 28.50
N ASP A 111 -8.43 -18.01 28.27
CA ASP A 111 -7.79 -18.34 26.99
C ASP A 111 -8.80 -18.52 25.84
N PHE A 112 -8.29 -18.51 24.61
CA PHE A 112 -9.13 -18.65 23.40
C PHE A 112 -9.69 -20.05 23.23
N GLY A 113 -9.02 -21.07 23.77
CA GLY A 113 -9.48 -22.46 23.72
C GLY A 113 -10.74 -22.69 24.55
N THR A 114 -10.81 -22.11 25.74
CA THR A 114 -11.99 -22.14 26.60
C THR A 114 -13.18 -21.50 25.91
N LYS A 115 -12.96 -20.36 25.23
CA LYS A 115 -14.01 -19.69 24.44
C LYS A 115 -14.50 -20.58 23.30
N ALA A 116 -13.58 -21.15 22.53
CA ALA A 116 -13.90 -22.04 21.42
C ALA A 116 -14.65 -23.29 21.90
N LEU A 117 -14.23 -23.89 23.01
CA LEU A 117 -14.90 -25.04 23.63
C LEU A 117 -16.34 -24.69 24.04
N ASN A 118 -16.55 -23.55 24.70
CA ASN A 118 -17.88 -23.12 25.13
C ASN A 118 -18.78 -22.79 23.93
N ALA A 119 -18.23 -22.21 22.86
CA ALA A 119 -18.93 -21.98 21.61
C ALA A 119 -19.32 -23.29 20.91
N ALA A 120 -18.39 -24.24 20.79
CA ALA A 120 -18.61 -25.55 20.19
C ALA A 120 -19.67 -26.35 20.97
N LYS A 121 -19.59 -26.38 22.31
CA LYS A 121 -20.60 -27.02 23.17
C LYS A 121 -22.00 -26.40 23.04
N ALA A 122 -22.07 -25.10 22.73
CA ALA A 122 -23.33 -24.43 22.43
C ALA A 122 -23.84 -24.69 21.00
N GLY A 123 -23.10 -25.45 20.18
CA GLY A 123 -23.45 -25.77 18.80
C GLY A 123 -23.28 -24.59 17.84
N ALA A 124 -22.38 -23.64 18.13
CA ALA A 124 -22.13 -22.50 17.25
C ALA A 124 -21.64 -22.96 15.87
N ALA A 125 -22.05 -22.25 14.82
CA ALA A 125 -21.55 -22.49 13.45
C ALA A 125 -20.16 -21.86 13.23
N ALA A 126 -19.87 -20.75 13.91
CA ALA A 126 -18.55 -20.13 13.97
C ALA A 126 -18.45 -19.22 15.20
N MET A 127 -17.23 -18.86 15.58
CA MET A 127 -16.95 -17.92 16.67
C MET A 127 -16.19 -16.70 16.17
N ILE A 128 -16.68 -15.51 16.55
CA ILE A 128 -15.97 -14.23 16.40
C ILE A 128 -15.53 -13.75 17.78
N VAL A 129 -14.25 -13.48 17.95
CA VAL A 129 -13.69 -12.85 19.15
C VAL A 129 -13.31 -11.41 18.85
N VAL A 130 -13.98 -10.46 19.49
CA VAL A 130 -13.66 -9.03 19.41
C VAL A 130 -12.47 -8.73 20.33
N ASN A 131 -11.38 -8.22 19.77
CA ASN A 131 -10.26 -7.74 20.57
C ASN A 131 -10.68 -6.52 21.41
N SER A 132 -10.15 -6.42 22.62
CA SER A 132 -10.48 -5.38 23.59
C SER A 132 -9.45 -4.25 23.67
N ASP A 133 -8.44 -4.25 22.78
CA ASP A 133 -7.38 -3.24 22.77
C ASP A 133 -7.87 -1.92 22.16
N ARG A 134 -8.23 -0.98 23.03
CA ARG A 134 -8.66 0.37 22.61
C ARG A 134 -7.51 1.30 22.22
N ARG A 135 -6.28 0.99 22.65
CA ARG A 135 -5.10 1.80 22.30
C ARG A 135 -4.64 1.52 20.87
N SER A 136 -4.92 0.31 20.40
CA SER A 136 -4.61 -0.17 19.06
C SER A 136 -5.92 -0.68 18.43
N PRO A 137 -6.87 0.21 18.10
CA PRO A 137 -8.24 -0.19 17.77
C PRO A 137 -8.34 -1.08 16.55
N ASP A 138 -7.37 -1.01 15.64
CA ASP A 138 -7.28 -1.82 14.42
C ASP A 138 -6.49 -3.13 14.59
N ARG A 139 -5.92 -3.38 15.78
CA ARG A 139 -5.11 -4.57 16.03
C ARG A 139 -5.99 -5.81 16.16
N ALA A 140 -5.73 -6.80 15.31
CA ALA A 140 -6.20 -8.16 15.43
C ALA A 140 -5.04 -9.13 15.15
N PHE A 141 -5.10 -10.34 15.72
CA PHE A 141 -4.03 -11.33 15.61
C PHE A 141 -4.59 -12.75 15.59
N ALA A 142 -3.85 -13.68 15.00
CA ALA A 142 -4.25 -15.07 14.94
C ALA A 142 -4.31 -15.64 16.35
N MET A 143 -5.48 -16.09 16.76
CA MET A 143 -5.67 -16.69 18.09
C MET A 143 -4.94 -18.03 18.12
N THR A 144 -4.17 -18.27 19.17
CA THR A 144 -3.53 -19.56 19.40
C THR A 144 -4.11 -20.21 20.64
N MET A 145 -4.19 -21.54 20.63
CA MET A 145 -4.35 -22.29 21.86
C MET A 145 -3.10 -22.04 22.70
N ARG A 146 -3.26 -21.98 24.03
CA ARG A 146 -2.09 -21.97 24.90
C ARG A 146 -1.34 -23.27 24.63
N ALA A 147 -0.15 -23.18 24.02
CA ALA A 147 0.84 -24.21 24.25
C ALA A 147 1.03 -24.20 25.77
N LYS A 148 0.68 -25.28 26.47
CA LYS A 148 1.35 -25.57 27.74
C LYS A 148 2.83 -25.36 27.41
N GLY A 149 3.49 -24.47 28.16
CA GLY A 149 4.75 -23.85 27.75
C GLY A 149 5.80 -24.89 27.35
N GLU A 150 6.94 -24.41 26.89
CA GLU A 150 8.19 -25.17 26.96
C GLU A 150 8.39 -25.67 28.40
N VAL A 151 7.78 -26.81 28.72
CA VAL A 151 7.99 -27.54 29.94
C VAL A 151 9.11 -28.49 29.57
N SER A 152 10.25 -28.32 30.24
CA SER A 152 11.36 -29.25 30.19
C SER A 152 10.82 -30.68 30.28
N LEU A 153 11.29 -31.54 29.37
CA LEU A 153 10.99 -32.98 29.30
C LEU A 153 11.22 -33.74 30.63
N GLU A 154 11.79 -33.10 31.64
CA GLU A 154 12.06 -33.64 32.97
C GLU A 154 10.86 -33.55 33.94
N ASP A 155 9.94 -32.61 33.73
CA ASP A 155 8.75 -32.44 34.61
C ASP A 155 7.59 -33.38 34.25
N GLU A 156 7.49 -33.82 33.00
CA GLU A 156 6.46 -34.77 32.54
C GLU A 156 6.69 -36.20 33.05
N ARG A 157 7.96 -36.61 33.20
CA ARG A 157 8.31 -37.96 33.68
C ARG A 157 7.91 -38.23 35.13
N ARG A 158 7.62 -37.21 35.93
CA ARG A 158 7.26 -37.35 37.35
C ARG A 158 5.76 -37.49 37.62
N ARG A 159 4.87 -37.29 36.62
CA ARG A 159 3.42 -37.19 36.86
C ARG A 159 2.55 -38.35 36.40
N SER A 160 3.09 -39.32 35.67
CA SER A 160 2.30 -40.49 35.24
C SER A 160 2.33 -41.57 36.33
N GLN A 161 1.25 -42.25 36.71
CA GLN A 161 0.33 -43.02 35.85
C GLN A 161 -0.97 -43.31 36.62
N ALA A 162 -2.06 -42.58 36.35
CA ALA A 162 -3.47 -42.94 36.60
C ALA A 162 -4.41 -41.73 36.43
N ALA A 163 -3.92 -40.51 36.68
CA ALA A 163 -4.67 -39.26 36.47
C ALA A 163 -4.59 -38.73 35.02
N ASP A 164 -3.69 -39.31 34.22
CA ASP A 164 -3.36 -38.83 32.88
C ASP A 164 -4.37 -39.28 31.82
N ASP A 165 -4.98 -40.46 31.94
CA ASP A 165 -5.87 -40.98 30.88
C ASP A 165 -7.19 -40.19 30.79
N ALA A 166 -7.80 -39.84 31.93
CA ALA A 166 -9.01 -39.02 31.96
C ALA A 166 -8.73 -37.54 31.59
N ALA A 167 -7.54 -37.03 31.91
CA ALA A 167 -7.11 -35.69 31.50
C ALA A 167 -6.79 -35.63 30.00
N LEU A 168 -6.18 -36.68 29.43
CA LEU A 168 -5.94 -36.82 27.99
C LEU A 168 -7.25 -36.96 27.21
N GLU A 169 -8.21 -37.73 27.73
CA GLU A 169 -9.50 -37.95 27.09
C GLU A 169 -10.36 -36.68 27.09
N LYS A 170 -10.35 -35.93 28.20
CA LYS A 170 -10.98 -34.59 28.28
C LYS A 170 -10.31 -33.55 27.38
N ASP A 171 -8.98 -33.59 27.28
CA ASP A 171 -8.24 -32.75 26.34
C ASP A 171 -8.60 -33.15 24.89
N ARG A 172 -8.74 -34.45 24.57
CA ARG A 172 -9.14 -34.93 23.23
C ARG A 172 -10.54 -34.51 22.84
N GLU A 173 -11.54 -34.68 23.72
CA GLU A 173 -12.90 -34.18 23.48
C GLU A 173 -12.92 -32.66 23.26
N THR A 174 -12.09 -31.94 24.01
CA THR A 174 -11.92 -30.49 23.85
C THR A 174 -11.32 -30.13 22.48
N TYR A 175 -10.29 -30.87 22.04
CA TYR A 175 -9.68 -30.66 20.73
C TYR A 175 -10.64 -31.01 19.59
N ASP A 176 -11.36 -32.12 19.67
CA ASP A 176 -12.31 -32.55 18.64
C ASP A 176 -13.45 -31.54 18.49
N ALA A 177 -13.96 -30.99 19.61
CA ALA A 177 -14.99 -29.95 19.59
C ALA A 177 -14.49 -28.64 18.96
N ILE A 178 -13.23 -28.27 19.17
CA ILE A 178 -12.63 -27.03 18.64
C ILE A 178 -12.19 -27.19 17.17
N ALA A 179 -11.77 -28.40 16.78
CA ALA A 179 -11.18 -28.68 15.47
C ALA A 179 -12.12 -28.37 14.30
N SER A 180 -13.44 -28.45 14.52
CA SER A 180 -14.47 -28.19 13.52
C SER A 180 -15.08 -26.79 13.60
N LEU A 181 -14.66 -25.93 14.55
CA LEU A 181 -15.27 -24.62 14.75
C LEU A 181 -14.45 -23.49 14.09
N PRO A 182 -14.90 -22.90 12.97
CA PRO A 182 -14.30 -21.71 12.41
C PRO A 182 -14.24 -20.59 13.44
N SER A 183 -13.04 -20.07 13.68
CA SER A 183 -12.79 -19.12 14.76
C SER A 183 -11.99 -17.95 14.23
N VAL A 184 -12.49 -16.73 14.43
CA VAL A 184 -11.90 -15.51 13.87
C VAL A 184 -11.80 -14.42 14.93
N MET A 185 -10.67 -13.72 14.97
CA MET A 185 -10.53 -12.49 15.74
C MET A 185 -10.79 -11.28 14.85
N VAL A 186 -11.54 -10.30 15.37
CA VAL A 186 -11.67 -8.98 14.76
C VAL A 186 -11.08 -7.90 15.65
N SER A 187 -10.71 -6.78 15.05
CA SER A 187 -10.19 -5.62 15.78
C SER A 187 -11.26 -5.00 16.70
N TYR A 188 -10.84 -4.12 17.60
CA TYR A 188 -11.78 -3.40 18.45
C TYR A 188 -12.72 -2.51 17.61
N ALA A 189 -12.16 -1.83 16.59
CA ALA A 189 -12.90 -0.97 15.67
C ALA A 189 -13.95 -1.76 14.87
N ALA A 190 -13.55 -2.89 14.27
CA ALA A 190 -14.48 -3.79 13.58
C ALA A 190 -15.58 -4.29 14.53
N GLY A 191 -15.22 -4.66 15.76
CA GLY A 191 -16.19 -5.03 16.78
C GLY A 191 -17.18 -3.91 17.16
N GLN A 192 -16.75 -2.64 17.13
CA GLN A 192 -17.68 -1.51 17.31
C GLN A 192 -18.66 -1.42 16.15
N GLN A 193 -18.20 -1.55 14.91
CA GLN A 193 -19.06 -1.54 13.72
C GLN A 193 -20.10 -2.66 13.76
N LEU A 194 -19.71 -3.87 14.17
CA LEU A 194 -20.65 -4.99 14.33
C LEU A 194 -21.72 -4.67 15.38
N ARG A 195 -21.34 -4.03 16.48
CA ARG A 195 -22.28 -3.61 17.52
C ARG A 195 -23.21 -2.50 17.03
N GLU A 196 -22.66 -1.50 16.35
CA GLU A 196 -23.39 -0.33 15.85
C GLU A 196 -24.39 -0.72 14.76
N HIS A 197 -23.98 -1.55 13.80
CA HIS A 197 -24.85 -2.02 12.74
C HIS A 197 -25.79 -3.14 13.20
N SER A 198 -25.42 -3.89 14.25
CA SER A 198 -26.19 -5.02 14.79
C SER A 198 -26.76 -5.92 13.68
N PRO A 199 -25.91 -6.45 12.77
CA PRO A 199 -26.39 -7.17 11.61
C PRO A 199 -27.13 -8.43 12.03
N ARG A 200 -28.33 -8.64 11.47
CA ARG A 200 -29.09 -9.86 11.71
C ARG A 200 -28.40 -11.09 11.12
N ARG A 201 -27.74 -10.93 9.97
CA ARG A 201 -27.08 -12.00 9.24
C ARG A 201 -25.71 -11.56 8.78
N MET A 202 -24.76 -12.47 8.82
CA MET A 202 -23.38 -12.25 8.45
C MET A 202 -22.86 -13.43 7.64
N ARG A 203 -21.95 -13.12 6.72
CA ARG A 203 -21.14 -14.11 6.01
C ARG A 203 -19.70 -13.99 6.45
N LEU A 204 -19.07 -15.13 6.70
CA LEU A 204 -17.67 -15.25 7.08
C LEU A 204 -16.95 -16.09 6.03
N PHE A 205 -15.87 -15.56 5.47
CA PHE A 205 -15.11 -16.23 4.41
C PHE A 205 -13.60 -16.17 4.67
N ALA A 206 -12.88 -17.07 4.02
CA ALA A 206 -11.45 -16.91 3.77
C ALA A 206 -11.17 -15.58 3.06
N GLY A 207 -10.16 -14.84 3.52
CA GLY A 207 -9.73 -13.59 2.87
C GLY A 207 -9.10 -13.84 1.50
N GLY A 208 -8.50 -15.02 1.30
CA GLY A 208 -7.86 -15.42 0.05
C GLY A 208 -6.80 -14.40 -0.41
N GLY A 209 -6.85 -14.01 -1.69
CA GLY A 209 -5.94 -13.02 -2.26
C GLY A 209 -6.33 -11.56 -2.02
N ARG A 210 -7.31 -11.26 -1.16
CA ARG A 210 -7.71 -9.87 -0.90
C ARG A 210 -6.63 -9.15 -0.08
N PRO A 211 -6.46 -7.83 -0.27
CA PRO A 211 -5.61 -7.04 0.60
C PRO A 211 -6.17 -6.98 2.01
N PHE A 212 -5.31 -7.12 3.03
CA PHE A 212 -5.68 -6.94 4.43
C PHE A 212 -4.56 -6.24 5.20
N ILE A 213 -4.94 -5.57 6.29
CA ILE A 213 -4.03 -4.70 7.06
C ILE A 213 -3.46 -5.42 8.29
N GLU A 214 -2.18 -5.22 8.55
CA GLU A 214 -1.49 -5.62 9.77
C GLU A 214 -0.88 -4.38 10.44
N SER A 215 -1.40 -4.01 11.61
CA SER A 215 -0.82 -2.93 12.43
C SER A 215 0.52 -3.35 13.01
N VAL A 216 1.55 -2.50 12.82
CA VAL A 216 2.92 -2.78 13.27
C VAL A 216 3.28 -1.94 14.49
N THR A 217 3.12 -0.62 14.37
CA THR A 217 3.31 0.34 15.45
C THR A 217 2.19 1.36 15.46
N ASP A 218 1.46 1.42 16.58
CA ASP A 218 0.34 2.36 16.78
C ASP A 218 0.80 3.67 17.45
N ALA A 219 2.10 3.80 17.77
CA ALA A 219 2.66 4.93 18.48
C ALA A 219 3.46 5.86 17.57
N ALA A 220 4.71 5.49 17.25
CA ALA A 220 5.62 6.34 16.49
C ALA A 220 6.72 5.48 15.82
N PRO A 221 6.85 5.43 14.49
CA PRO A 221 5.93 6.05 13.54
C PRO A 221 4.62 5.26 13.51
N VAL A 222 3.56 5.82 12.94
CA VAL A 222 2.41 5.00 12.53
C VAL A 222 2.86 4.20 11.31
N LEU A 223 2.99 2.88 11.48
CA LEU A 223 3.41 1.93 10.45
C LEU A 223 2.41 0.77 10.43
N TYR A 224 1.96 0.45 9.23
CA TYR A 224 1.12 -0.71 8.97
C TYR A 224 1.58 -1.41 7.69
N LEU A 225 1.31 -2.71 7.63
CA LEU A 225 1.57 -3.52 6.45
C LEU A 225 0.26 -3.84 5.76
N VAL A 226 0.31 -3.90 4.44
CA VAL A 226 -0.80 -4.34 3.62
C VAL A 226 -0.33 -5.56 2.86
N HIS A 227 -0.91 -6.70 3.20
CA HIS A 227 -0.68 -7.95 2.48
C HIS A 227 -1.46 -7.93 1.17
N ASN A 228 -1.00 -8.65 0.15
CA ASN A 228 -1.62 -8.70 -1.18
C ASN A 228 -1.91 -7.31 -1.81
N ALA A 229 -1.05 -6.32 -1.52
CA ALA A 229 -1.22 -4.94 -1.98
C ALA A 229 -1.04 -4.79 -3.50
N ILE A 230 -0.32 -5.71 -4.12
CA ILE A 230 -0.06 -5.75 -5.57
C ILE A 230 -0.17 -7.18 -6.10
N THR A 231 -0.75 -7.31 -7.29
CA THR A 231 -0.95 -8.59 -7.99
C THR A 231 0.23 -8.91 -8.91
N GLU A 232 0.41 -10.19 -9.26
CA GLU A 232 1.44 -10.65 -10.20
C GLU A 232 1.42 -9.89 -11.54
N SER A 233 0.23 -9.63 -12.07
CA SER A 233 0.06 -8.90 -13.33
C SER A 233 0.56 -7.45 -13.24
N GLU A 234 0.27 -6.78 -12.12
CA GLU A 234 0.70 -5.41 -11.83
C GLU A 234 2.22 -5.36 -11.59
N MET A 235 2.78 -6.34 -10.88
CA MET A 235 4.23 -6.47 -10.69
C MET A 235 4.97 -6.63 -12.02
N ALA A 236 4.46 -7.49 -12.90
CA ALA A 236 5.01 -7.68 -14.25
C ALA A 236 4.88 -6.41 -15.09
N ALA A 237 3.77 -5.69 -15.01
CA ALA A 237 3.58 -4.41 -15.70
C ALA A 237 4.57 -3.34 -15.22
N ALA A 238 4.81 -3.27 -13.90
CA ALA A 238 5.78 -2.35 -13.32
C ALA A 238 7.22 -2.67 -13.78
N LYS A 239 7.64 -3.94 -13.67
CA LYS A 239 8.95 -4.40 -14.15
C LYS A 239 9.12 -4.11 -15.65
N ARG A 240 8.13 -4.43 -16.49
CA ARG A 240 8.14 -4.17 -17.95
C ARG A 240 8.35 -2.69 -18.29
N LYS A 241 7.71 -1.77 -17.56
CA LYS A 241 7.77 -0.33 -17.85
C LYS A 241 9.00 0.37 -17.26
N LEU A 242 9.52 -0.10 -16.13
CA LEU A 242 10.55 0.61 -15.36
C LEU A 242 11.93 -0.07 -15.37
N ALA A 243 12.01 -1.40 -15.41
CA ALA A 243 13.28 -2.13 -15.35
C ALA A 243 14.28 -1.76 -16.45
N PRO A 244 13.87 -1.48 -17.71
CA PRO A 244 14.80 -1.06 -18.76
C PRO A 244 15.56 0.25 -18.47
N PHE A 245 15.14 1.00 -17.45
CA PHE A 245 15.68 2.31 -17.11
C PHE A 245 16.39 2.35 -15.75
N LEU A 246 16.65 1.18 -15.17
CA LEU A 246 17.42 1.08 -13.93
C LEU A 246 18.83 1.63 -14.12
N LYS A 247 19.26 2.45 -13.15
CA LYS A 247 20.61 3.00 -13.08
C LYS A 247 21.11 2.90 -11.64
N PRO A 248 22.40 2.59 -11.41
CA PRO A 248 22.98 2.63 -10.08
C PRO A 248 22.81 4.00 -9.43
N THR A 249 22.52 4.03 -8.12
CA THR A 249 22.45 5.29 -7.39
C THR A 249 23.85 5.81 -7.05
N ALA A 250 24.00 7.13 -7.00
CA ALA A 250 25.29 7.75 -6.66
C ALA A 250 25.68 7.55 -5.17
N VAL A 251 24.71 7.24 -4.31
CA VAL A 251 24.92 7.04 -2.87
C VAL A 251 25.33 5.60 -2.59
N ASP A 252 24.71 4.65 -3.28
CA ASP A 252 24.95 3.23 -3.10
C ASP A 252 24.90 2.50 -4.45
N PRO A 253 26.04 1.98 -4.95
CA PRO A 253 26.09 1.27 -6.23
C PRO A 253 25.36 -0.08 -6.19
N THR A 254 25.05 -0.62 -5.01
CA THR A 254 24.28 -1.86 -4.83
C THR A 254 22.78 -1.65 -5.01
N VAL A 255 22.35 -0.39 -5.11
CA VAL A 255 20.97 0.00 -5.36
C VAL A 255 20.88 0.62 -6.74
N GLU A 256 20.06 0.03 -7.59
CA GLU A 256 19.64 0.61 -8.85
C GLU A 256 18.21 1.13 -8.74
N ARG A 257 17.97 2.32 -9.28
CA ARG A 257 16.66 2.97 -9.24
C ARG A 257 16.24 3.49 -10.60
N ALA A 258 14.99 3.23 -10.97
CA ALA A 258 14.31 3.81 -12.12
C ALA A 258 13.12 4.63 -11.62
N HIS A 259 12.98 5.87 -12.08
CA HIS A 259 11.84 6.73 -11.76
C HIS A 259 11.32 7.38 -13.04
N ARG A 260 10.01 7.27 -13.28
CA ARG A 260 9.37 7.75 -14.51
C ARG A 260 8.04 8.42 -14.27
N VAL A 261 7.87 9.57 -14.90
CA VAL A 261 6.60 10.30 -14.90
C VAL A 261 5.68 9.63 -15.92
N LEU A 262 4.95 8.61 -15.48
CA LEU A 262 4.04 7.86 -16.35
C LEU A 262 2.69 8.56 -16.51
N GLY A 263 2.18 9.25 -15.48
CA GLY A 263 0.87 9.90 -15.51
C GLY A 263 -0.24 8.98 -16.03
N PHE A 264 -0.93 9.38 -17.11
CA PHE A 264 -1.96 8.53 -17.74
C PHE A 264 -1.41 7.38 -18.61
N LEU A 265 -0.11 7.39 -18.96
CA LEU A 265 0.56 6.32 -19.74
C LEU A 265 0.88 5.07 -18.91
N ARG A 266 0.42 5.02 -17.65
CA ARG A 266 0.59 3.91 -16.71
C ARG A 266 0.00 2.60 -17.22
N GLY A 267 -1.08 2.64 -18.02
CA GLY A 267 -1.79 1.44 -18.46
C GLY A 267 -2.79 0.93 -17.41
N ALA A 268 -3.62 -0.03 -17.79
CA ALA A 268 -4.75 -0.48 -16.97
C ALA A 268 -4.32 -1.10 -15.63
N GLU A 269 -3.29 -1.96 -15.65
CA GLU A 269 -2.83 -2.68 -14.47
C GLU A 269 -2.30 -1.70 -13.41
N LEU A 270 -1.40 -0.80 -13.80
CA LEU A 270 -0.88 0.19 -12.86
C LEU A 270 -1.95 1.19 -12.42
N SER A 271 -2.93 1.54 -13.26
CA SER A 271 -4.05 2.37 -12.83
C SER A 271 -4.87 1.69 -11.72
N GLN A 272 -5.18 0.39 -11.87
CA GLN A 272 -5.88 -0.38 -10.83
C GLN A 272 -5.09 -0.44 -9.52
N PHE A 273 -3.77 -0.63 -9.60
CA PHE A 273 -2.88 -0.58 -8.44
C PHE A 273 -2.95 0.79 -7.73
N TYR A 274 -2.92 1.90 -8.48
CA TYR A 274 -3.02 3.25 -7.90
C TYR A 274 -4.38 3.51 -7.22
N GLU A 275 -5.49 3.10 -7.82
CA GLU A 275 -6.83 3.23 -7.22
C GLU A 275 -6.93 2.41 -5.92
N ARG A 276 -6.39 1.19 -5.93
CA ARG A 276 -6.34 0.33 -4.74
C ARG A 276 -5.54 0.96 -3.60
N ILE A 277 -4.32 1.43 -3.89
CA ILE A 277 -3.49 2.11 -2.89
C ILE A 277 -4.18 3.40 -2.39
N SER A 278 -4.77 4.19 -3.30
CA SER A 278 -5.55 5.39 -2.96
C SER A 278 -6.67 5.08 -1.97
N SER A 279 -7.43 4.00 -2.20
CA SER A 279 -8.45 3.52 -1.27
C SER A 279 -7.90 3.09 0.08
N ILE A 280 -6.72 2.45 0.11
CA ILE A 280 -6.08 1.96 1.34
C ILE A 280 -5.56 3.12 2.19
N VAL A 281 -4.86 4.09 1.58
CA VAL A 281 -4.25 5.20 2.32
C VAL A 281 -5.23 6.34 2.61
N GLY A 282 -6.40 6.35 1.96
CA GLY A 282 -7.42 7.39 2.12
C GLY A 282 -7.08 8.71 1.41
N TYR A 283 -6.16 8.70 0.45
CA TYR A 283 -5.78 9.87 -0.35
C TYR A 283 -6.12 9.63 -1.82
N PRO A 284 -6.75 10.60 -2.51
CA PRO A 284 -7.04 10.45 -3.93
C PRO A 284 -5.78 10.27 -4.77
N VAL A 285 -5.90 9.61 -5.93
CA VAL A 285 -4.79 9.22 -6.82
C VAL A 285 -3.88 10.39 -7.24
N ASP A 286 -4.36 11.63 -7.21
CA ASP A 286 -3.58 12.81 -7.55
C ASP A 286 -2.58 13.24 -6.48
N HIS A 287 -2.78 12.84 -5.23
CA HIS A 287 -1.80 12.96 -4.14
C HIS A 287 -0.69 11.91 -4.22
N LEU A 288 -0.89 10.82 -4.97
CA LEU A 288 0.11 9.78 -5.16
C LEU A 288 1.17 10.23 -6.17
N GLY A 289 2.43 10.07 -5.76
CA GLY A 289 3.61 10.35 -6.56
C GLY A 289 3.79 9.41 -7.76
N ASP A 290 4.92 9.58 -8.44
CA ASP A 290 5.30 8.65 -9.51
C ASP A 290 5.99 7.42 -8.94
N LEU A 291 5.71 6.28 -9.58
CA LEU A 291 6.23 4.99 -9.18
C LEU A 291 7.72 4.91 -9.48
N ALA A 292 8.52 4.60 -8.47
CA ALA A 292 9.92 4.25 -8.63
C ALA A 292 10.11 2.73 -8.48
N LEU A 293 10.87 2.12 -9.38
CA LEU A 293 11.31 0.74 -9.24
C LEU A 293 12.75 0.73 -8.72
N GLU A 294 13.00 -0.07 -7.70
CA GLU A 294 14.32 -0.32 -7.16
C GLU A 294 14.69 -1.79 -7.30
N ARG A 295 15.93 -2.03 -7.71
CA ARG A 295 16.59 -3.33 -7.65
C ARG A 295 17.79 -3.19 -6.73
N ARG A 296 17.84 -4.01 -5.69
CA ARG A 296 18.90 -4.01 -4.69
C ARG A 296 19.63 -5.34 -4.71
N THR A 297 20.95 -5.30 -4.74
CA THR A 297 21.79 -6.50 -4.83
C THR A 297 22.66 -6.64 -3.59
N GLY A 298 22.75 -7.84 -3.01
CA GLY A 298 23.62 -8.07 -1.87
C GLY A 298 25.10 -7.91 -2.22
N ALA A 299 25.84 -7.21 -1.35
CA ALA A 299 27.28 -7.03 -1.45
C ALA A 299 28.05 -8.06 -0.62
N SER A 300 29.32 -8.29 -0.97
CA SER A 300 30.22 -9.20 -0.21
C SER A 300 30.42 -8.76 1.25
N HIS A 301 30.32 -7.46 1.53
CA HIS A 301 30.21 -6.90 2.88
C HIS A 301 28.88 -6.17 2.94
N ALA A 302 27.85 -6.80 3.50
CA ALA A 302 26.59 -6.13 3.71
C ALA A 302 26.79 -5.08 4.82
N PRO A 303 26.65 -3.77 4.54
CA PRO A 303 26.79 -2.77 5.57
C PRO A 303 25.73 -3.01 6.67
N PRO A 304 26.02 -2.67 7.94
CA PRO A 304 25.01 -2.66 8.98
C PRO A 304 23.86 -1.74 8.57
N PHE A 305 22.69 -1.89 9.20
CA PHE A 305 21.49 -1.12 8.87
C PHE A 305 21.81 0.35 8.59
N SER A 306 21.58 0.76 7.34
CA SER A 306 21.88 2.12 6.92
C SER A 306 20.63 2.97 7.11
N VAL A 307 20.57 3.71 8.21
CA VAL A 307 19.45 4.64 8.45
C VAL A 307 19.50 5.73 7.39
N ARG A 308 18.50 5.75 6.53
CA ARG A 308 18.21 6.84 5.62
C ARG A 308 17.47 7.91 6.42
N ASP A 309 18.17 8.99 6.76
CA ASP A 309 17.51 10.17 7.29
C ASP A 309 16.75 10.85 6.14
N GLU A 310 15.43 10.78 6.20
CA GLU A 310 14.55 11.46 5.24
C GLU A 310 14.80 12.97 5.20
N ARG A 311 15.51 13.59 6.16
CA ARG A 311 15.98 14.98 6.06
C ARG A 311 16.86 15.28 4.84
N ARG A 312 17.48 14.28 4.19
CA ARG A 312 18.16 14.48 2.89
C ARG A 312 17.20 14.42 1.68
N LEU A 313 15.98 13.89 1.87
CA LEU A 313 14.97 13.69 0.82
C LEU A 313 13.86 14.74 0.90
N SER A 314 13.46 15.10 2.12
CA SER A 314 12.71 16.29 2.47
C SER A 314 13.69 17.44 2.49
N ARG A 315 13.70 18.29 1.46
CA ARG A 315 14.47 19.55 1.43
C ARG A 315 13.89 20.58 2.41
N PHE A 316 13.63 20.15 3.64
CA PHE A 316 13.12 20.97 4.72
C PHE A 316 14.24 21.90 5.16
N ASN A 317 14.18 23.16 4.73
CA ASN A 317 15.01 24.20 5.30
C ASN A 317 14.39 24.57 6.65
N ALA A 318 14.97 24.07 7.74
CA ALA A 318 14.49 24.33 9.10
C ALA A 318 14.62 25.81 9.52
N GLU A 319 15.34 26.63 8.74
CA GLU A 319 15.61 28.03 9.06
C GLU A 319 14.50 29.01 8.64
N THR A 320 13.60 28.65 7.71
CA THR A 320 12.64 29.62 7.15
C THR A 320 11.19 29.45 7.59
N GLY A 321 10.81 28.34 8.25
CA GLY A 321 9.45 28.13 8.80
C GLY A 321 8.30 28.07 7.78
N ASP A 322 8.56 28.38 6.51
CA ASP A 322 7.63 28.39 5.40
C ASP A 322 8.31 27.66 4.22
N ASP A 323 7.92 26.40 3.99
CA ASP A 323 8.26 25.69 2.76
C ASP A 323 6.97 25.17 2.15
N SER A 324 6.51 25.89 1.13
CA SER A 324 5.25 25.69 0.45
C SER A 324 5.26 24.56 -0.59
N ARG A 325 6.31 23.74 -0.57
CA ARG A 325 6.45 22.56 -1.42
C ARG A 325 5.52 21.42 -0.97
N PRO A 326 5.12 20.51 -1.88
CA PRO A 326 4.40 19.29 -1.52
C PRO A 326 5.20 18.51 -0.48
N GLN A 327 4.64 18.37 0.72
CA GLN A 327 5.25 17.60 1.80
C GLN A 327 4.86 16.14 1.66
N THR A 328 5.82 15.23 1.85
CA THR A 328 5.52 13.79 1.85
C THR A 328 4.86 13.45 3.18
N VAL A 329 3.59 13.05 3.13
CA VAL A 329 2.83 12.62 4.30
C VAL A 329 3.14 11.17 4.62
N MET A 330 3.19 10.32 3.60
CA MET A 330 3.44 8.89 3.73
C MET A 330 4.45 8.40 2.70
N THR A 331 5.20 7.38 3.09
CA THR A 331 6.05 6.61 2.19
C THR A 331 5.56 5.17 2.15
N ILE A 332 5.56 4.60 0.95
CA ILE A 332 5.04 3.26 0.66
C ILE A 332 6.14 2.46 -0.05
N TYR A 333 6.55 1.35 0.54
CA TYR A 333 7.43 0.36 -0.07
C TYR A 333 6.63 -0.89 -0.38
N VAL A 334 6.60 -1.32 -1.63
CA VAL A 334 5.90 -2.55 -2.06
C VAL A 334 6.91 -3.57 -2.55
N TYR A 335 7.03 -4.69 -1.88
CA TYR A 335 7.99 -5.74 -2.22
C TYR A 335 7.46 -6.61 -3.35
N LEU A 336 8.28 -6.81 -4.39
CA LEU A 336 7.91 -7.59 -5.58
C LEU A 336 8.43 -9.01 -5.57
N ASP A 337 9.32 -9.33 -4.62
CA ASP A 337 9.94 -10.63 -4.44
C ASP A 337 10.13 -10.88 -2.93
N ASP A 338 10.18 -12.15 -2.55
CA ASP A 338 10.60 -12.55 -1.20
C ASP A 338 12.13 -12.42 -1.09
N GLY A 339 12.61 -12.07 0.09
CA GLY A 339 14.06 -12.06 0.33
C GLY A 339 14.43 -11.49 1.70
N ASP A 340 15.71 -11.19 1.87
CA ASP A 340 16.25 -10.56 3.06
C ASP A 340 16.52 -9.07 2.83
N GLY A 341 17.02 -8.38 3.86
CA GLY A 341 17.41 -6.97 3.77
C GLY A 341 16.25 -5.97 3.71
N GLY A 342 15.12 -6.32 4.35
CA GLY A 342 13.94 -5.46 4.45
C GLY A 342 14.12 -4.20 5.28
N LEU A 343 13.00 -3.57 5.63
CA LEU A 343 12.97 -2.26 6.26
C LEU A 343 13.24 -2.34 7.76
N TYR A 344 13.94 -1.35 8.31
CA TYR A 344 14.26 -1.27 9.74
C TYR A 344 14.03 0.13 10.28
N PHE A 345 13.27 0.23 11.36
CA PHE A 345 12.96 1.45 12.07
C PHE A 345 13.64 1.44 13.45
N PRO A 346 14.87 1.96 13.57
CA PRO A 346 15.63 1.96 14.84
C PRO A 346 14.98 2.77 15.95
N ARG A 347 14.13 3.74 15.61
CA ARG A 347 13.48 4.67 16.55
C ARG A 347 11.99 4.41 16.73
N ALA A 348 11.50 3.31 16.18
CA ALA A 348 10.13 2.89 16.37
C ALA A 348 9.83 2.66 17.86
N ARG A 349 8.60 2.97 18.26
CA ARG A 349 8.06 2.76 19.60
C ARG A 349 6.91 1.76 19.54
N PRO A 350 6.79 0.87 20.53
CA PRO A 350 7.53 0.85 21.81
C PRO A 350 8.97 0.32 21.72
N ALA A 351 9.32 -0.38 20.64
CA ALA A 351 10.65 -0.92 20.42
C ALA A 351 11.05 -0.85 18.93
N PRO A 352 12.36 -0.92 18.61
CA PRO A 352 12.84 -1.01 17.24
C PRO A 352 12.11 -2.09 16.45
N THR A 353 11.83 -1.82 15.18
CA THR A 353 10.96 -2.68 14.38
C THR A 353 11.58 -2.99 13.02
N ARG A 354 11.43 -4.25 12.58
CA ARG A 354 11.92 -4.76 11.30
C ARG A 354 10.76 -5.32 10.49
N VAL A 355 10.73 -4.99 9.20
CA VAL A 355 9.79 -5.56 8.22
C VAL A 355 10.60 -6.40 7.25
N GLN A 356 10.36 -7.70 7.25
CA GLN A 356 10.93 -8.62 6.27
C GLN A 356 10.20 -8.49 4.94
N PRO A 357 10.93 -8.48 3.81
CA PRO A 357 10.32 -8.49 2.50
C PRO A 357 9.50 -9.75 2.26
N LYS A 358 8.25 -9.57 1.89
CA LYS A 358 7.39 -10.63 1.36
C LYS A 358 6.76 -10.17 0.06
N LYS A 359 6.73 -11.04 -0.94
CA LYS A 359 6.14 -10.73 -2.23
C LYS A 359 4.69 -10.27 -2.07
N GLY A 360 4.34 -9.14 -2.66
CA GLY A 360 3.00 -8.56 -2.56
C GLY A 360 2.73 -7.74 -1.29
N LEU A 361 3.68 -7.69 -0.34
CA LEU A 361 3.57 -6.91 0.89
C LEU A 361 3.90 -5.44 0.63
N ALA A 362 3.05 -4.53 1.08
CA ALA A 362 3.35 -3.10 1.16
C ALA A 362 3.57 -2.66 2.60
N ALA A 363 4.71 -2.03 2.88
CA ALA A 363 4.95 -1.31 4.13
C ALA A 363 4.61 0.17 3.93
N ILE A 364 3.70 0.69 4.77
CA ILE A 364 3.21 2.07 4.69
C ILE A 364 3.40 2.75 6.03
N TRP A 365 4.12 3.87 6.04
CA TRP A 365 4.32 4.66 7.25
C TRP A 365 4.14 6.14 6.99
N TYR A 366 3.76 6.84 8.05
CA TYR A 366 3.70 8.29 8.05
C TYR A 366 5.11 8.87 8.21
N THR A 367 5.49 9.70 7.25
CA THR A 367 6.75 10.45 7.25
C THR A 367 6.59 11.78 8.01
N SER A 368 5.38 12.34 8.03
CA SER A 368 5.07 13.61 8.71
C SER A 368 3.98 13.42 9.76
N LEU A 369 4.11 14.18 10.85
CA LEU A 369 3.10 14.35 11.89
C LEU A 369 1.96 15.23 11.37
N GLU A 370 0.84 15.25 12.09
CA GLU A 370 -0.35 16.04 11.77
C GLU A 370 -0.07 17.55 11.64
N ASN A 371 0.92 18.05 12.38
CA ASN A 371 1.37 19.45 12.30
C ASN A 371 2.32 19.75 11.13
N GLY A 372 2.51 18.79 10.20
CA GLY A 372 3.39 18.92 9.03
C GLY A 372 4.89 18.75 9.32
N ARG A 373 5.30 18.57 10.58
CA ARG A 373 6.70 18.31 10.93
C ARG A 373 7.06 16.87 10.60
N LEU A 374 8.30 16.63 10.18
CA LEU A 374 8.82 15.28 9.97
C LEU A 374 8.78 14.46 11.26
N ASP A 375 8.27 13.24 11.17
CA ASP A 375 8.32 12.27 12.25
C ASP A 375 9.74 11.69 12.34
N GLN A 376 10.46 12.03 13.40
CA GLN A 376 11.83 11.55 13.61
C GLN A 376 11.91 10.05 13.90
N THR A 377 10.80 9.43 14.31
CA THR A 377 10.71 8.00 14.55
C THR A 377 10.53 7.21 13.25
N ALA A 378 10.03 7.85 12.19
CA ALA A 378 9.95 7.32 10.83
C ALA A 378 11.33 7.19 10.12
N ALA A 379 12.41 7.60 10.79
CA ALA A 379 13.76 7.33 10.32
C ALA A 379 13.94 5.81 10.16
N HIS A 380 14.18 5.39 8.92
CA HIS A 380 14.23 3.99 8.54
C HIS A 380 15.50 3.70 7.75
N GLY A 381 15.90 2.43 7.71
CA GLY A 381 17.02 1.97 6.95
C GLY A 381 16.74 0.63 6.30
N ASP A 382 17.62 0.27 5.38
CA ASP A 382 17.57 -1.03 4.72
C ASP A 382 18.46 -2.00 5.49
N GLY A 383 17.96 -3.22 5.67
CA GLY A 383 18.71 -4.32 6.25
C GLY A 383 19.74 -4.88 5.27
N PRO A 384 20.72 -5.65 5.78
CA PRO A 384 21.71 -6.31 4.94
C PRO A 384 21.05 -7.34 4.01
N ILE A 385 21.38 -7.29 2.72
CA ILE A 385 20.99 -8.30 1.72
C ILE A 385 22.18 -9.26 1.54
N PRO A 386 22.00 -10.58 1.73
CA PRO A 386 23.01 -11.60 1.49
C PRO A 386 23.58 -11.54 0.06
N LYS A 387 24.88 -11.82 -0.06
CA LYS A 387 25.58 -11.87 -1.35
C LYS A 387 24.88 -12.85 -2.30
N GLY A 388 24.60 -12.39 -3.52
CA GLY A 388 23.93 -13.18 -4.56
C GLY A 388 22.41 -13.10 -4.55
N GLN A 389 21.80 -12.51 -3.52
CA GLN A 389 20.37 -12.23 -3.51
C GLN A 389 20.07 -10.86 -4.13
N THR A 390 18.91 -10.75 -4.79
CA THR A 390 18.38 -9.49 -5.30
C THR A 390 16.99 -9.25 -4.75
N LEU A 391 16.74 -8.05 -4.25
CA LEU A 391 15.42 -7.61 -3.79
C LEU A 391 14.87 -6.55 -4.73
N TRP A 392 13.64 -6.75 -5.19
CA TRP A 392 12.91 -5.77 -5.99
C TRP A 392 11.79 -5.16 -5.18
N LEU A 393 11.66 -3.83 -5.26
CA LEU A 393 10.56 -3.12 -4.63
C LEU A 393 10.13 -1.91 -5.45
N LEU A 394 8.86 -1.56 -5.27
CA LEU A 394 8.31 -0.30 -5.72
C LEU A 394 8.33 0.69 -4.56
N HIS A 395 8.66 1.93 -4.88
CA HIS A 395 8.63 3.03 -3.96
C HIS A 395 7.66 4.09 -4.47
N LEU A 396 6.72 4.46 -3.61
CA LEU A 396 5.68 5.45 -3.86
C LEU A 396 5.58 6.40 -2.67
N ARG A 397 5.19 7.65 -2.95
CA ARG A 397 5.01 8.69 -1.94
C ARG A 397 3.62 9.28 -2.03
N VAL A 398 3.06 9.68 -0.89
CA VAL A 398 1.80 10.41 -0.80
C VAL A 398 2.10 11.83 -0.35
N TYR A 399 1.57 12.80 -1.07
CA TYR A 399 1.79 14.23 -0.80
C TYR A 399 0.58 14.87 -0.13
N ASN A 400 0.81 15.92 0.67
CA ASN A 400 -0.27 16.69 1.29
C ASN A 400 -1.07 17.52 0.26
N THR A 401 -0.46 17.87 -0.87
CA THR A 401 -1.09 18.61 -1.96
C THR A 401 -1.27 17.74 -3.20
N PRO A 402 -2.41 17.89 -3.91
CA PRO A 402 -2.65 17.14 -5.14
C PRO A 402 -1.70 17.60 -6.25
N ARG A 403 -1.26 16.66 -7.09
CA ARG A 403 -0.42 17.00 -8.23
C ARG A 403 -1.25 17.73 -9.31
N PRO A 404 -0.77 18.89 -9.81
CA PRO A 404 -1.44 19.63 -10.86
C PRO A 404 -1.68 18.82 -12.13
N ALA A 405 -2.79 19.11 -12.83
CA ALA A 405 -3.17 18.43 -14.07
C ALA A 405 -2.05 18.49 -15.13
N ALA A 406 -1.31 19.61 -15.20
CA ALA A 406 -0.17 19.77 -16.08
C ALA A 406 0.89 18.67 -15.90
N ARG A 407 1.24 18.35 -14.65
CA ARG A 407 2.22 17.31 -14.32
C ARG A 407 1.68 15.89 -14.52
N ARG A 408 0.36 15.71 -14.43
CA ARG A 408 -0.31 14.40 -14.60
C ARG A 408 -0.59 14.04 -16.05
N PHE A 409 -0.94 15.01 -16.88
CA PHE A 409 -1.43 14.78 -18.24
C PHE A 409 -0.50 15.33 -19.32
N VAL A 410 0.11 16.50 -19.13
CA VAL A 410 0.98 17.10 -20.15
C VAL A 410 2.40 16.55 -20.05
N LEU A 411 2.97 16.60 -18.85
CA LEU A 411 4.37 16.25 -18.64
C LEU A 411 4.74 14.82 -19.10
N PRO A 412 3.91 13.77 -18.90
CA PRO A 412 4.21 12.44 -19.43
C PRO A 412 4.31 12.41 -20.96
N VAL A 413 3.49 13.18 -21.68
CA VAL A 413 3.52 13.26 -23.15
C VAL A 413 4.78 13.95 -23.63
N LEU A 414 5.10 15.10 -23.04
CA LEU A 414 6.31 15.85 -23.36
C LEU A 414 7.59 15.04 -23.09
N LEU A 415 7.55 14.20 -22.06
CA LEU A 415 8.68 13.37 -21.71
C LEU A 415 8.68 12.00 -22.39
N ALA A 416 7.62 11.60 -23.10
CA ALA A 416 7.54 10.31 -23.78
C ALA A 416 8.73 10.05 -24.74
N PRO A 417 9.26 11.04 -25.50
CA PRO A 417 10.45 10.84 -26.34
C PRO A 417 11.74 10.57 -25.55
N VAL A 418 11.84 11.09 -24.33
CA VAL A 418 12.92 10.77 -23.36
C VAL A 418 12.43 9.73 -22.34
N SER A 419 11.46 8.95 -22.78
CA SER A 419 10.80 7.85 -22.12
C SER A 419 10.04 8.23 -20.83
N GLY A 420 10.13 9.45 -20.30
CA GLY A 420 9.47 9.87 -19.05
C GLY A 420 10.45 10.25 -17.92
N ALA A 421 11.75 10.36 -18.22
CA ALA A 421 12.78 10.79 -17.28
C ALA A 421 13.46 12.06 -17.79
N PRO A 422 13.11 13.26 -17.26
CA PRO A 422 13.81 14.47 -17.64
C PRO A 422 15.23 14.44 -17.06
N SER A 423 16.20 15.04 -17.76
CA SER A 423 17.55 15.16 -17.22
C SER A 423 17.52 16.05 -15.95
N LYS A 424 18.30 15.68 -14.92
CA LYS A 424 18.37 16.47 -13.68
C LYS A 424 18.75 17.93 -13.95
N THR A 425 19.64 18.13 -14.91
CA THR A 425 20.08 19.46 -15.37
C THR A 425 18.92 20.27 -15.92
N LEU A 426 18.07 19.68 -16.77
CA LEU A 426 16.91 20.36 -17.34
C LEU A 426 15.90 20.73 -16.26
N VAL A 427 15.60 19.81 -15.33
CA VAL A 427 14.69 20.09 -14.20
C VAL A 427 15.23 21.21 -13.33
N TYR A 428 16.52 21.16 -12.99
CA TYR A 428 17.16 22.20 -12.18
C TYR A 428 17.22 23.55 -12.89
N ALA A 429 17.58 23.58 -14.17
CA ALA A 429 17.64 24.79 -14.97
C ALA A 429 16.25 25.44 -15.12
N THR A 430 15.23 24.63 -15.42
CA THR A 430 13.84 25.10 -15.53
C THR A 430 13.38 25.68 -14.20
N ARG A 431 13.54 24.95 -13.10
CA ARG A 431 13.14 25.45 -11.78
C ARG A 431 13.89 26.73 -11.40
N ARG A 432 15.20 26.78 -11.63
CA ARG A 432 16.03 27.97 -11.35
C ARG A 432 15.62 29.18 -12.19
N PHE A 433 15.18 28.97 -13.43
CA PHE A 433 14.64 30.04 -14.28
C PHE A 433 13.35 30.60 -13.68
N PHE A 434 12.35 29.74 -13.43
CA PHE A 434 11.06 30.18 -12.90
C PHE A 434 11.16 30.79 -11.49
N THR A 435 12.01 30.28 -10.61
CA THR A 435 12.23 30.88 -9.28
C THR A 435 12.87 32.26 -9.37
N ARG A 436 13.76 32.49 -10.36
CA ARG A 436 14.32 33.82 -10.61
C ARG A 436 13.31 34.81 -11.19
N SER A 437 12.38 34.32 -12.02
CA SER A 437 11.42 35.18 -12.72
C SER A 437 10.17 35.50 -11.91
N PHE A 438 9.67 34.54 -11.11
CA PHE A 438 8.36 34.65 -10.43
C PHE A 438 8.45 34.66 -8.90
N GLY A 439 9.66 34.57 -8.33
CA GLY A 439 9.86 34.59 -6.89
C GLY A 439 9.81 33.19 -6.24
N PRO A 440 9.64 33.12 -4.90
CA PRO A 440 9.76 31.87 -4.14
C PRO A 440 8.68 30.83 -4.47
N ASP A 441 8.94 29.62 -4.00
CA ASP A 441 8.53 28.31 -4.54
C ASP A 441 7.09 28.22 -5.12
N ASN A 442 6.05 28.69 -4.43
CA ASN A 442 4.67 28.60 -4.92
C ASN A 442 4.42 29.28 -6.27
N ALA A 443 4.91 30.51 -6.44
CA ALA A 443 4.68 31.27 -7.66
C ALA A 443 5.45 30.64 -8.84
N ALA A 444 6.65 30.13 -8.56
CA ALA A 444 7.45 29.42 -9.54
C ALA A 444 6.83 28.08 -9.95
N ASP A 445 6.33 27.29 -9.01
CA ASP A 445 5.66 26.01 -9.30
C ASP A 445 4.38 26.22 -10.12
N ALA A 446 3.54 27.19 -9.73
CA ALA A 446 2.35 27.57 -10.49
C ALA A 446 2.69 28.07 -11.91
N ALA A 447 3.77 28.85 -12.05
CA ALA A 447 4.23 29.32 -13.36
C ALA A 447 4.78 28.19 -14.24
N ILE A 448 5.46 27.20 -13.66
CA ILE A 448 5.88 25.99 -14.38
C ILE A 448 4.66 25.24 -14.90
N ASP A 449 3.63 25.06 -14.06
CA ASP A 449 2.43 24.33 -14.45
C ASP A 449 1.62 25.07 -15.54
N ALA A 450 1.53 26.40 -15.43
CA ALA A 450 0.95 27.23 -16.49
C ALA A 450 1.75 27.14 -17.79
N ALA A 451 3.09 27.19 -17.72
CA ALA A 451 3.95 27.06 -18.89
C ALA A 451 3.81 25.69 -19.56
N LEU A 452 3.69 24.61 -18.78
CA LEU A 452 3.42 23.28 -19.31
C LEU A 452 2.07 23.23 -20.04
N LEU A 453 1.02 23.82 -19.47
CA LEU A 453 -0.30 23.88 -20.13
C LEU A 453 -0.26 24.71 -21.41
N LEU A 454 0.39 25.87 -21.39
CA LEU A 454 0.56 26.71 -22.58
C LEU A 454 1.34 25.99 -23.68
N LEU A 455 2.40 25.25 -23.32
CA LEU A 455 3.17 24.43 -24.24
C LEU A 455 2.30 23.30 -24.82
N ALA A 456 1.47 22.66 -24.02
CA ALA A 456 0.54 21.64 -24.49
C ALA A 456 -0.47 22.21 -25.50
N ILE A 457 -1.05 23.38 -25.20
CA ILE A 457 -1.98 24.08 -26.08
C ILE A 457 -1.28 24.45 -27.39
N ALA A 458 -0.07 25.01 -27.32
CA ALA A 458 0.71 25.39 -28.51
C ALA A 458 1.02 24.19 -29.41
N ILE A 459 1.28 23.01 -28.83
CA ILE A 459 1.55 21.78 -29.59
C ILE A 459 0.25 21.16 -30.13
N LEU A 460 -0.82 21.08 -29.32
CA LEU A 460 -2.03 20.32 -29.66
C LEU A 460 -3.05 21.10 -30.48
N ALA A 461 -3.14 22.42 -30.29
CA ALA A 461 -4.13 23.26 -30.98
C ALA A 461 -4.02 23.20 -32.52
N PRO A 462 -2.82 23.20 -33.14
CA PRO A 462 -2.70 23.05 -34.59
C PRO A 462 -3.28 21.72 -35.11
N PHE A 463 -3.02 20.61 -34.40
CA PHE A 463 -3.54 19.29 -34.79
C PHE A 463 -5.06 19.20 -34.62
N ALA A 464 -5.59 19.75 -33.53
CA ALA A 464 -7.04 19.81 -33.31
C ALA A 464 -7.73 20.62 -34.40
N LEU A 465 -7.14 21.76 -34.80
CA LEU A 465 -7.63 22.60 -35.89
C LEU A 465 -7.60 21.83 -37.24
N LEU A 466 -6.50 21.13 -37.53
CA LEU A 466 -6.34 20.30 -38.72
C LEU A 466 -7.37 19.17 -38.76
N ALA A 467 -7.57 18.45 -37.65
CA ALA A 467 -8.56 17.39 -37.53
C ALA A 467 -9.99 17.91 -37.71
N PHE A 468 -10.31 19.09 -37.14
CA PHE A 468 -11.59 19.74 -37.33
C PHE A 468 -11.86 20.09 -38.79
N PHE A 469 -10.88 20.67 -39.49
CA PHE A 469 -11.02 20.99 -40.92
C PHE A 469 -11.11 19.75 -41.78
N ALA A 470 -10.34 18.70 -41.49
CA ALA A 470 -10.44 17.41 -42.17
C ALA A 470 -11.83 16.77 -41.98
N PHE A 471 -12.37 16.80 -40.76
CA PHE A 471 -13.72 16.33 -40.47
C PHE A 471 -14.79 17.13 -41.23
N LYS A 472 -14.68 18.47 -41.27
CA LYS A 472 -15.59 19.32 -42.06
C LYS A 472 -15.49 19.08 -43.56
N ALA A 473 -14.30 18.80 -44.08
CA ALA A 473 -14.11 18.42 -45.48
C ALA A 473 -14.76 17.06 -45.79
N TYR A 474 -14.60 16.08 -44.91
CA TYR A 474 -15.24 14.77 -44.99
C TYR A 474 -16.77 14.87 -45.00
N GLU A 475 -17.35 15.67 -44.09
CA GLU A 475 -18.80 15.92 -44.05
C GLU A 475 -19.31 16.55 -45.36
N ARG A 476 -18.59 17.53 -45.91
CA ARG A 476 -18.94 18.16 -47.20
C ARG A 476 -18.91 17.16 -48.36
N ALA A 477 -17.92 16.27 -48.38
CA ALA A 477 -17.80 15.23 -49.41
C ALA A 477 -18.94 14.20 -49.35
N LYS A 478 -19.57 14.01 -48.18
CA LYS A 478 -20.70 13.10 -47.97
C LYS A 478 -22.06 13.70 -48.33
N GLN A 479 -22.16 15.02 -48.57
CA GLN A 479 -23.43 15.61 -48.99
C GLN A 479 -23.77 15.19 -50.42
N PRO A 480 -24.97 14.64 -50.68
CA PRO A 480 -25.36 14.26 -52.03
C PRO A 480 -25.37 15.48 -52.95
N PRO A 481 -25.01 15.33 -54.25
CA PRO A 481 -25.00 16.44 -55.18
C PRO A 481 -26.36 17.10 -55.22
N LYS A 482 -26.41 18.43 -55.04
CA LYS A 482 -27.64 19.22 -55.17
C LYS A 482 -28.31 18.85 -56.49
N ARG A 483 -29.50 18.23 -56.42
CA ARG A 483 -30.31 17.93 -57.61
C ARG A 483 -30.48 19.23 -58.39
N ARG A 484 -30.04 19.23 -59.67
CA ARG A 484 -30.28 20.38 -60.56
C ARG A 484 -31.79 20.63 -60.62
N PRO A 485 -32.24 21.90 -60.54
CA PRO A 485 -33.64 22.20 -60.75
C PRO A 485 -34.05 21.70 -62.14
N PRO A 486 -35.26 21.13 -62.28
CA PRO A 486 -35.73 20.64 -63.58
C PRO A 486 -35.71 21.78 -64.60
N PRO A 487 -35.36 21.52 -65.87
CA PRO A 487 -35.36 22.53 -66.89
C PRO A 487 -36.76 23.17 -67.02
N PRO A 488 -36.83 24.47 -67.33
CA PRO A 488 -38.11 25.15 -67.49
C PRO A 488 -38.93 24.48 -68.59
N ALA A 489 -40.24 24.38 -68.38
CA ALA A 489 -41.16 23.74 -69.32
C ALA A 489 -41.02 24.38 -70.72
N PRO A 490 -41.02 23.58 -71.80
CA PRO A 490 -40.84 24.08 -73.15
C PRO A 490 -41.95 25.06 -73.52
N THR A 491 -41.55 26.17 -74.13
CA THR A 491 -42.49 27.21 -74.54
C THR A 491 -43.32 26.74 -75.73
N PRO A 492 -44.52 27.31 -75.98
CA PRO A 492 -45.38 26.94 -77.11
C PRO A 492 -44.70 27.06 -78.48
N ALA A 493 -43.66 27.89 -78.59
CA ALA A 493 -42.85 28.06 -79.79
C ALA A 493 -42.03 26.81 -80.14
N ASP A 494 -41.53 26.09 -79.13
CA ASP A 494 -40.70 24.89 -79.32
C ASP A 494 -41.52 23.70 -79.82
N LYS A 495 -42.82 23.64 -79.47
CA LYS A 495 -43.74 22.61 -79.98
C LYS A 495 -44.06 22.77 -81.47
N LYS A 496 -43.96 23.99 -82.04
CA LYS A 496 -44.19 24.23 -83.48
C LYS A 496 -43.05 23.70 -84.36
N LYS A 497 -41.80 23.74 -83.89
CA LYS A 497 -40.65 23.17 -84.63
C LYS A 497 -40.69 21.63 -84.68
N ALA A 498 -41.18 20.98 -83.63
CA ALA A 498 -41.31 19.52 -83.60
C ALA A 498 -42.44 18.98 -84.50
N ALA A 499 -43.44 19.79 -84.83
CA ALA A 499 -44.56 19.38 -85.70
C ALA A 499 -44.22 19.47 -87.21
N ILE A 500 -43.25 20.30 -87.60
CA ILE A 500 -42.87 20.50 -89.01
C ILE A 500 -41.90 19.40 -89.49
N GLY A 501 -41.13 18.78 -88.60
CA GLY A 501 -40.19 17.69 -88.92
C GLY A 501 -40.80 16.29 -89.09
N LYS A 502 -42.14 16.14 -89.13
CA LYS A 502 -42.83 14.84 -89.24
C LYS A 502 -43.61 14.64 -90.54
N LYS A 503 -43.43 15.50 -91.54
CA LYS A 503 -43.90 15.29 -92.92
C LYS A 503 -42.75 15.53 -93.91
N ALA A 504 -41.85 14.56 -93.98
CA ALA A 504 -40.99 14.28 -95.13
C ALA A 504 -40.67 12.78 -95.08
#